data_AF-A0A9X0YEP7-F1
#
_entry.id   AF-A0A9X0YEP7-F1
#
_cell.length_a   1.000
_cell.length_b   1.000
_cell.length_c   1.000
_cell.angle_alpha   90.00
_cell.angle_beta   90.00
_cell.angle_gamma   90.00
#
_symmetry.space_group_name_H-M   'P 1'
#
loop_
_entity.id
_entity.type
_entity.pdbx_description
1 polymer ?
#
loop_
_entity_poly.entity_id
_entity_poly.type
_entity_poly.pdbx_seq_one_letter_code
_entity_poly.pdbx_strand_id
1 'polypeptide(L)'
;MGDITVSGPVTGINTESIVTALVNAEQAPKQSQINKQTQTQTAQLSSIGKIQAALSAFRGAMDNMTKDASIGGLTATTSDTAVSTVTLGAGASAGSYQLVVTQLATASKIATQNFAGGAKTVVNSGSTATTLEISQSGQSYGVSVAPGATLQQVRDSINSQYSSAGLSANILTDATGSRLVVTSTNTGAGTDITLGGNSGLQAGTSVVGGAPQNAKYTIDGTAQESKSNTLSDAISGVSIKLTAVSPLPTGVTDETKRIASTITVARSNDTLKSSVKGFVDTYNALITAISTETKVTTNPDGSTTPSALTGDATMRSLQSALRSELNALSGSGTLKSLAQFGVNTDQTTGKLSIDDKIFSAAVASNPTDIGGIFNGDKGLLARMKTATDSYALSGTGVLATRSSTLSDNLKDLQNQQDTLTARMAALKTSLTAKYTTMNNLVAQLTNQRSSVMTTLNALNKNNSDN
;
A
#
# COMPACT_ATOMS: atom_id res chain seq x y z
N MET A 1 -18.40 -71.15 7.55
CA MET A 1 -17.16 -70.52 8.08
C MET A 1 -16.21 -70.44 6.89
N GLY A 2 -15.82 -69.23 6.48
CA GLY A 2 -14.88 -69.04 5.37
C GLY A 2 -13.45 -69.19 5.88
N ASP A 3 -12.64 -69.95 5.14
CA ASP A 3 -11.23 -70.18 5.49
C ASP A 3 -10.43 -68.87 5.31
N ILE A 4 -9.71 -68.45 6.35
CA ILE A 4 -8.85 -67.25 6.31
C ILE A 4 -7.42 -67.74 6.16
N THR A 5 -6.93 -67.75 4.92
CA THR A 5 -5.53 -68.04 4.61
C THR A 5 -4.64 -66.88 5.07
N VAL A 6 -4.15 -67.00 6.32
CA VAL A 6 -3.31 -65.98 6.96
C VAL A 6 -2.00 -65.82 6.20
N SER A 7 -1.75 -64.59 5.80
CA SER A 7 -0.64 -64.20 4.94
C SER A 7 0.30 -63.25 5.72
N GLY A 8 1.62 -63.38 5.58
CA GLY A 8 2.65 -62.51 6.21
C GLY A 8 4.05 -62.82 5.66
N PRO A 9 5.16 -62.59 6.38
CA PRO A 9 6.51 -62.90 5.90
C PRO A 9 6.82 -64.40 5.62
N VAL A 10 5.86 -65.30 5.89
CA VAL A 10 5.86 -66.75 5.66
C VAL A 10 4.62 -67.19 4.84
N THR A 11 3.81 -66.24 4.34
CA THR A 11 2.55 -66.56 3.62
C THR A 11 1.94 -65.47 2.69
N GLY A 12 2.16 -64.14 2.83
CA GLY A 12 1.74 -63.10 1.84
C GLY A 12 1.30 -61.63 2.20
N ILE A 13 0.99 -61.20 3.45
CA ILE A 13 0.38 -59.85 3.71
C ILE A 13 1.41 -58.71 3.69
N ASN A 14 1.09 -57.64 2.95
CA ASN A 14 1.77 -56.35 3.04
C ASN A 14 1.28 -55.56 4.28
N THR A 15 1.97 -55.72 5.41
CA THR A 15 1.60 -55.01 6.66
C THR A 15 1.82 -53.50 6.57
N GLU A 16 2.75 -53.03 5.73
CA GLU A 16 3.00 -51.59 5.56
C GLU A 16 1.84 -50.88 4.84
N SER A 17 1.23 -51.51 3.83
CA SER A 17 0.04 -50.97 3.18
C SER A 17 -1.17 -50.93 4.12
N ILE A 18 -1.33 -51.94 4.99
CA ILE A 18 -2.39 -51.96 6.02
C ILE A 18 -2.19 -50.83 7.04
N VAL A 19 -0.98 -50.66 7.59
CA VAL A 19 -0.69 -49.56 8.52
C VAL A 19 -0.95 -48.20 7.85
N THR A 20 -0.52 -48.04 6.60
CA THR A 20 -0.73 -46.80 5.84
C THR A 20 -2.22 -46.53 5.58
N ALA A 21 -2.99 -47.55 5.21
CA ALA A 21 -4.43 -47.43 5.00
C ALA A 21 -5.18 -47.05 6.29
N LEU A 22 -4.82 -47.66 7.43
CA LEU A 22 -5.41 -47.35 8.74
C LEU A 22 -5.10 -45.92 9.19
N VAL A 23 -3.84 -45.48 9.06
CA VAL A 23 -3.44 -44.09 9.41
C VAL A 23 -4.13 -43.08 8.50
N ASN A 24 -4.22 -43.35 7.18
CA ASN A 24 -4.90 -42.47 6.25
C ASN A 24 -6.42 -42.39 6.54
N ALA A 25 -7.06 -43.49 6.91
CA ALA A 25 -8.49 -43.52 7.26
C ALA A 25 -8.78 -42.71 8.55
N GLU A 26 -7.93 -42.83 9.57
CA GLU A 26 -8.01 -42.04 10.81
C GLU A 26 -7.71 -40.55 10.56
N GLN A 27 -6.77 -40.23 9.67
CA GLN A 27 -6.39 -38.84 9.34
C GLN A 27 -7.46 -38.11 8.51
N ALA A 28 -8.03 -38.79 7.51
CA ALA A 28 -8.89 -38.21 6.48
C ALA A 28 -10.01 -37.27 6.99
N PRO A 29 -10.84 -37.63 8.00
CA PRO A 29 -11.95 -36.77 8.42
C PRO A 29 -11.45 -35.46 9.06
N LYS A 30 -10.43 -35.51 9.93
CA LYS A 30 -9.89 -34.30 10.57
C LYS A 30 -9.10 -33.45 9.58
N GLN A 31 -8.34 -34.08 8.68
CA GLN A 31 -7.62 -33.40 7.60
C GLN A 31 -8.57 -32.65 6.66
N SER A 32 -9.69 -33.28 6.28
CA SER A 32 -10.73 -32.66 5.45
C SER A 32 -11.38 -31.46 6.16
N GLN A 33 -11.66 -31.58 7.46
CA GLN A 33 -12.17 -30.46 8.26
C GLN A 33 -11.19 -29.27 8.28
N ILE A 34 -9.92 -29.52 8.60
CA ILE A 34 -8.88 -28.47 8.64
C ILE A 34 -8.75 -27.81 7.27
N ASN A 35 -8.57 -28.59 6.20
CA ASN A 35 -8.43 -28.08 4.83
C ASN A 35 -9.61 -27.16 4.44
N LYS A 36 -10.85 -27.59 4.73
CA LYS A 36 -12.05 -26.80 4.42
C LYS A 36 -12.13 -25.50 5.23
N GLN A 37 -11.76 -25.54 6.52
CA GLN A 37 -11.74 -24.36 7.38
C GLN A 37 -10.64 -23.38 6.95
N THR A 38 -9.42 -23.87 6.66
CA THR A 38 -8.30 -23.07 6.17
C THR A 38 -8.63 -22.40 4.84
N GLN A 39 -9.21 -23.14 3.88
CA GLN A 39 -9.64 -22.58 2.59
C GLN A 39 -10.70 -21.48 2.78
N THR A 40 -11.70 -21.72 3.64
CA THR A 40 -12.78 -20.76 3.92
C THR A 40 -12.23 -19.47 4.53
N GLN A 41 -11.40 -19.57 5.58
CA GLN A 41 -10.85 -18.41 6.27
C GLN A 41 -9.82 -17.65 5.42
N THR A 42 -9.01 -18.34 4.63
CA THR A 42 -8.07 -17.72 3.67
C THR A 42 -8.82 -16.91 2.62
N ALA A 43 -9.92 -17.47 2.07
CA ALA A 43 -10.78 -16.76 1.14
C ALA A 43 -11.41 -15.52 1.79
N GLN A 44 -11.97 -15.65 3.00
CA GLN A 44 -12.56 -14.53 3.74
C GLN A 44 -11.55 -13.42 4.05
N LEU A 45 -10.33 -13.77 4.46
CA LEU A 45 -9.25 -12.82 4.74
C LEU A 45 -8.85 -12.06 3.46
N SER A 46 -8.70 -12.76 2.34
CA SER A 46 -8.44 -12.15 1.03
C SER A 46 -9.56 -11.19 0.61
N SER A 47 -10.82 -11.60 0.73
CA SER A 47 -11.99 -10.78 0.41
C SER A 47 -12.10 -9.53 1.28
N ILE A 48 -11.85 -9.63 2.59
CA ILE A 48 -11.82 -8.46 3.47
C ILE A 48 -10.67 -7.52 3.09
N GLY A 49 -9.48 -8.05 2.76
CA GLY A 49 -8.35 -7.25 2.28
C GLY A 49 -8.68 -6.42 1.02
N LYS A 50 -9.35 -7.02 0.04
CA LYS A 50 -9.83 -6.32 -1.17
C LYS A 50 -10.82 -5.20 -0.83
N ILE A 51 -11.78 -5.46 0.07
CA ILE A 51 -12.78 -4.47 0.48
C ILE A 51 -12.12 -3.34 1.28
N GLN A 52 -11.17 -3.65 2.16
CA GLN A 52 -10.39 -2.65 2.89
C GLN A 52 -9.58 -1.75 1.94
N ALA A 53 -8.96 -2.32 0.91
CA ALA A 53 -8.27 -1.55 -0.13
C ALA A 53 -9.24 -0.64 -0.91
N ALA A 54 -10.38 -1.17 -1.37
CA ALA A 54 -11.41 -0.39 -2.06
C ALA A 54 -12.00 0.74 -1.19
N LEU A 55 -12.24 0.47 0.10
CA LEU A 55 -12.73 1.45 1.06
C LEU A 55 -11.68 2.55 1.33
N SER A 56 -10.41 2.18 1.43
CA SER A 56 -9.30 3.13 1.58
C SER A 56 -9.16 4.03 0.35
N ALA A 57 -9.30 3.45 -0.86
CA ALA A 57 -9.30 4.21 -2.12
C ALA A 57 -10.48 5.18 -2.21
N PHE A 58 -11.69 4.74 -1.85
CA PHE A 58 -12.88 5.61 -1.81
C PHE A 58 -12.71 6.78 -0.82
N ARG A 59 -12.23 6.50 0.40
CA ARG A 59 -11.96 7.54 1.41
C ARG A 59 -10.85 8.51 0.98
N GLY A 60 -9.76 7.99 0.40
CA GLY A 60 -8.68 8.81 -0.15
C GLY A 60 -9.14 9.71 -1.30
N ALA A 61 -10.04 9.22 -2.16
CA ALA A 61 -10.66 10.04 -3.19
C ALA A 61 -11.49 11.19 -2.58
N MET A 62 -12.37 10.90 -1.61
CA MET A 62 -13.15 11.95 -0.91
C MET A 62 -12.25 12.99 -0.21
N ASP A 63 -11.14 12.56 0.39
CA ASP A 63 -10.18 13.47 1.03
C ASP A 63 -9.48 14.38 0.03
N ASN A 64 -9.08 13.85 -1.14
CA ASN A 64 -8.50 14.67 -2.21
C ASN A 64 -9.53 15.64 -2.81
N MET A 65 -10.76 15.19 -3.06
CA MET A 65 -11.86 16.04 -3.54
C MET A 65 -12.20 17.19 -2.58
N THR A 66 -12.06 16.95 -1.27
CA THR A 66 -12.21 17.98 -0.23
C THR A 66 -11.04 18.97 -0.24
N LYS A 67 -9.80 18.44 -0.32
CA LYS A 67 -8.57 19.26 -0.33
C LYS A 67 -8.47 20.17 -1.55
N ASP A 68 -8.70 19.64 -2.74
CA ASP A 68 -8.48 20.34 -4.00
C ASP A 68 -9.61 21.34 -4.33
N ALA A 69 -10.62 21.47 -3.44
CA ALA A 69 -11.83 22.27 -3.61
C ALA A 69 -12.60 22.04 -4.93
N SER A 70 -12.33 20.93 -5.63
CA SER A 70 -12.78 20.65 -6.99
C SER A 70 -14.31 20.47 -7.10
N ILE A 71 -14.94 19.94 -6.06
CA ILE A 71 -16.39 19.90 -5.88
C ILE A 71 -17.03 21.30 -5.74
N GLY A 72 -16.27 22.34 -5.38
CA GLY A 72 -16.77 23.72 -5.43
C GLY A 72 -17.09 24.19 -6.86
N GLY A 73 -16.66 23.42 -7.87
CA GLY A 73 -16.78 23.81 -9.27
C GLY A 73 -15.92 25.02 -9.59
N LEU A 74 -14.76 25.13 -8.94
CA LEU A 74 -13.71 26.09 -9.26
C LEU A 74 -12.60 25.39 -10.05
N THR A 75 -11.93 26.14 -10.91
CA THR A 75 -10.67 25.74 -11.55
C THR A 75 -9.65 26.87 -11.39
N ALA A 76 -8.38 26.51 -11.27
CA ALA A 76 -7.27 27.45 -11.39
C ALA A 76 -6.55 27.20 -12.72
N THR A 77 -6.35 28.27 -13.50
CA THR A 77 -5.52 28.25 -14.71
C THR A 77 -4.43 29.31 -14.60
N THR A 78 -3.38 29.15 -15.40
CA THR A 78 -2.34 30.16 -15.60
C THR A 78 -2.16 30.39 -17.09
N SER A 79 -1.89 31.63 -17.50
CA SER A 79 -1.60 31.96 -18.90
C SER A 79 -0.23 31.46 -19.37
N ASP A 80 0.66 31.08 -18.45
CA ASP A 80 2.00 30.55 -18.75
C ASP A 80 2.31 29.37 -17.82
N THR A 81 2.26 28.16 -18.41
CA THR A 81 2.54 26.89 -17.73
C THR A 81 4.03 26.54 -17.67
N ALA A 82 4.90 27.28 -18.37
CA ALA A 82 6.34 27.13 -18.26
C ALA A 82 6.88 27.91 -17.05
N VAL A 83 6.29 29.06 -16.73
CA VAL A 83 6.62 29.88 -15.55
C VAL A 83 6.05 29.29 -14.26
N SER A 84 4.81 28.78 -14.28
CA SER A 84 4.14 28.28 -13.08
C SER A 84 3.12 27.19 -13.36
N THR A 85 2.77 26.40 -12.34
CA THR A 85 1.57 25.55 -12.34
C THR A 85 0.75 25.83 -11.08
N VAL A 86 -0.58 25.83 -11.19
CA VAL A 86 -1.47 26.24 -10.09
C VAL A 86 -2.43 25.12 -9.74
N THR A 87 -2.63 24.89 -8.45
CA THR A 87 -3.58 23.91 -7.90
C THR A 87 -4.46 24.58 -6.85
N LEU A 88 -5.75 24.26 -6.84
CA LEU A 88 -6.66 24.77 -5.81
C LEU A 88 -6.50 24.01 -4.49
N GLY A 89 -6.80 24.71 -3.40
CA GLY A 89 -6.89 24.20 -2.05
C GLY A 89 -8.21 24.60 -1.38
N ALA A 90 -8.47 24.08 -0.18
CA ALA A 90 -9.60 24.49 0.62
C ALA A 90 -9.61 26.02 0.87
N GLY A 91 -10.77 26.65 0.79
CA GLY A 91 -10.93 28.11 0.95
C GLY A 91 -10.64 28.95 -0.30
N ALA A 92 -10.37 28.33 -1.45
CA ALA A 92 -10.23 29.02 -2.73
C ALA A 92 -11.46 29.90 -3.04
N SER A 93 -11.20 31.11 -3.57
CA SER A 93 -12.23 32.04 -4.04
C SER A 93 -11.93 32.48 -5.47
N ALA A 94 -12.97 32.80 -6.24
CA ALA A 94 -12.82 33.28 -7.61
C ALA A 94 -12.09 34.64 -7.66
N GLY A 95 -11.18 34.80 -8.61
CA GLY A 95 -10.31 35.97 -8.73
C GLY A 95 -9.32 35.83 -9.88
N SER A 96 -8.64 36.92 -10.22
CA SER A 96 -7.57 36.94 -11.22
C SER A 96 -6.39 37.71 -10.63
N TYR A 97 -5.19 37.16 -10.80
CA TYR A 97 -3.97 37.63 -10.16
C TYR A 97 -2.83 37.64 -11.18
N GLN A 98 -2.07 38.73 -11.23
CA GLN A 98 -0.87 38.83 -12.07
C GLN A 98 0.37 38.37 -11.31
N LEU A 99 0.93 37.23 -11.71
CA LEU A 99 2.19 36.71 -11.20
C LEU A 99 3.36 37.17 -12.06
N VAL A 100 4.39 37.72 -11.44
CA VAL A 100 5.70 37.92 -12.06
C VAL A 100 6.75 37.18 -11.24
N VAL A 101 7.47 36.24 -11.83
CA VAL A 101 8.60 35.56 -11.18
C VAL A 101 9.89 36.22 -11.62
N THR A 102 10.69 36.70 -10.66
CA THR A 102 12.00 37.35 -10.92
C THR A 102 13.18 36.46 -10.56
N GLN A 103 13.00 35.55 -9.60
CA GLN A 103 14.03 34.63 -9.11
C GLN A 103 13.34 33.36 -8.58
N LEU A 104 13.91 32.18 -8.85
CA LEU A 104 13.49 30.92 -8.22
C LEU A 104 14.28 30.67 -6.94
N ALA A 105 13.68 29.93 -6.01
CA ALA A 105 14.39 29.43 -4.84
C ALA A 105 15.41 28.38 -5.26
N THR A 106 16.65 28.51 -4.80
CA THR A 106 17.74 27.55 -5.06
C THR A 106 18.09 26.79 -3.78
N ALA A 107 18.54 25.54 -3.96
CA ALA A 107 18.95 24.67 -2.87
C ALA A 107 20.47 24.70 -2.70
N SER A 108 20.95 24.40 -1.50
CA SER A 108 22.39 24.31 -1.27
C SER A 108 22.99 23.07 -1.94
N LYS A 109 24.17 23.27 -2.53
CA LYS A 109 24.97 22.22 -3.15
C LYS A 109 26.44 22.50 -2.88
N ILE A 110 27.12 21.54 -2.27
CA ILE A 110 28.53 21.64 -1.91
C ILE A 110 29.31 20.46 -2.49
N ALA A 111 30.47 20.74 -3.06
CA ALA A 111 31.39 19.73 -3.56
C ALA A 111 32.62 19.68 -2.65
N THR A 112 33.07 18.47 -2.34
CA THR A 112 34.36 18.19 -1.70
C THR A 112 35.54 18.52 -2.63
N GLN A 113 36.76 18.49 -2.08
CA GLN A 113 37.97 18.44 -2.91
C GLN A 113 37.95 17.27 -3.92
N ASN A 114 38.79 17.38 -4.95
CA ASN A 114 38.90 16.35 -5.98
C ASN A 114 39.89 15.25 -5.60
N PHE A 115 39.51 13.99 -5.81
CA PHE A 115 40.30 12.79 -5.49
C PHE A 115 40.78 12.10 -6.77
N ALA A 116 42.08 12.16 -7.04
CA ALA A 116 42.68 11.65 -8.29
C ALA A 116 42.48 10.13 -8.52
N GLY A 117 42.35 9.33 -7.46
CA GLY A 117 42.04 7.89 -7.54
C GLY A 117 40.57 7.56 -7.91
N GLY A 118 39.76 8.59 -8.18
CA GLY A 118 38.36 8.46 -8.56
C GLY A 118 37.44 7.97 -7.43
N ALA A 119 36.24 7.50 -7.79
CA ALA A 119 35.19 7.10 -6.85
C ALA A 119 35.58 5.96 -5.88
N LYS A 120 36.60 5.16 -6.24
CA LYS A 120 37.15 4.07 -5.42
C LYS A 120 38.30 4.53 -4.50
N THR A 121 38.65 5.81 -4.49
CA THR A 121 39.64 6.35 -3.55
C THR A 121 39.20 6.04 -2.13
N VAL A 122 40.10 5.43 -1.34
CA VAL A 122 39.94 5.27 0.11
C VAL A 122 40.09 6.66 0.74
N VAL A 123 39.04 7.13 1.40
CA VAL A 123 38.97 8.48 1.98
C VAL A 123 39.36 8.49 3.46
N ASN A 124 39.27 7.34 4.14
CA ASN A 124 39.85 7.14 5.46
C ASN A 124 40.89 6.01 5.41
N SER A 125 42.17 6.38 5.26
CA SER A 125 43.31 5.45 5.30
C SER A 125 43.82 5.15 6.72
N GLY A 126 43.18 5.71 7.75
CA GLY A 126 43.53 5.49 9.15
C GLY A 126 42.98 4.17 9.71
N SER A 127 43.36 3.85 10.95
CA SER A 127 42.92 2.64 11.67
C SER A 127 41.64 2.84 12.49
N THR A 128 41.15 4.08 12.65
CA THR A 128 39.94 4.43 13.40
C THR A 128 38.88 5.05 12.50
N ALA A 129 37.60 4.92 12.88
CA ALA A 129 36.53 5.64 12.19
C ALA A 129 36.70 7.16 12.34
N THR A 130 36.31 7.90 11.31
CA THR A 130 36.24 9.37 11.28
C THR A 130 34.82 9.79 10.94
N THR A 131 34.47 11.06 11.13
CA THR A 131 33.12 11.57 10.87
C THR A 131 33.17 12.71 9.85
N LEU A 132 32.29 12.66 8.85
CA LEU A 132 31.91 13.80 8.04
C LEU A 132 30.64 14.39 8.65
N GLU A 133 30.75 15.57 9.26
CA GLU A 133 29.57 16.33 9.69
C GLU A 133 29.01 17.08 8.49
N ILE A 134 27.71 16.92 8.23
CA ILE A 134 26.97 17.74 7.27
C ILE A 134 26.01 18.59 8.09
N SER A 135 26.16 19.91 8.10
CA SER A 135 25.27 20.79 8.87
C SER A 135 24.42 21.65 7.94
N GLN A 136 23.11 21.68 8.17
CA GLN A 136 22.14 22.46 7.41
C GLN A 136 21.03 22.99 8.33
N SER A 137 20.66 24.27 8.20
CA SER A 137 19.53 24.90 8.93
C SER A 137 19.58 24.72 10.46
N GLY A 138 20.78 24.67 11.06
CA GLY A 138 21.00 24.44 12.49
C GLY A 138 21.06 22.98 12.93
N GLN A 139 20.72 22.03 12.05
CA GLN A 139 20.82 20.58 12.31
C GLN A 139 22.17 20.04 11.80
N SER A 140 22.75 19.04 12.48
CA SER A 140 23.95 18.32 12.02
C SER A 140 23.68 16.85 11.80
N TYR A 141 24.28 16.30 10.75
CA TYR A 141 24.13 14.92 10.28
C TYR A 141 25.54 14.30 10.18
N GLY A 142 25.92 13.54 11.20
CA GLY A 142 27.25 12.92 11.32
C GLY A 142 27.37 11.59 10.59
N VAL A 143 27.98 11.60 9.39
CA VAL A 143 28.26 10.40 8.61
C VAL A 143 29.54 9.72 9.13
N SER A 144 29.40 8.53 9.69
CA SER A 144 30.57 7.70 10.05
C SER A 144 31.29 7.15 8.80
N VAL A 145 32.61 7.34 8.76
CA VAL A 145 33.53 6.94 7.70
C VAL A 145 34.51 5.93 8.29
N ALA A 146 34.23 4.64 8.10
CA ALA A 146 35.04 3.54 8.64
C ALA A 146 36.47 3.50 8.06
N PRO A 147 37.44 2.86 8.74
CA PRO A 147 38.74 2.51 8.16
C PRO A 147 38.60 1.82 6.81
N GLY A 148 39.37 2.26 5.81
CA GLY A 148 39.32 1.71 4.45
C GLY A 148 38.10 2.12 3.63
N ALA A 149 37.18 2.94 4.16
CA ALA A 149 36.00 3.38 3.42
C ALA A 149 36.37 4.20 2.18
N THR A 150 35.67 3.95 1.09
CA THR A 150 35.82 4.65 -0.20
C THR A 150 34.85 5.81 -0.34
N LEU A 151 35.15 6.76 -1.23
CA LEU A 151 34.26 7.87 -1.59
C LEU A 151 32.85 7.38 -1.95
N GLN A 152 32.76 6.25 -2.66
CA GLN A 152 31.51 5.58 -3.01
C GLN A 152 30.72 5.11 -1.77
N GLN A 153 31.37 4.48 -0.80
CA GLN A 153 30.69 4.02 0.42
C GLN A 153 30.18 5.20 1.28
N VAL A 154 30.87 6.33 1.28
CA VAL A 154 30.37 7.55 1.97
C VAL A 154 29.14 8.13 1.27
N ARG A 155 29.12 8.18 -0.07
CA ARG A 155 27.92 8.53 -0.86
C ARG A 155 26.73 7.65 -0.48
N ASP A 156 26.94 6.34 -0.44
CA ASP A 156 25.88 5.36 -0.16
C ASP A 156 25.38 5.47 1.29
N SER A 157 26.28 5.73 2.23
CA SER A 157 25.95 6.01 3.63
C SER A 157 25.06 7.26 3.78
N ILE A 158 25.38 8.36 3.10
CA ILE A 158 24.56 9.59 3.12
C ILE A 158 23.16 9.32 2.57
N ASN A 159 23.06 8.69 1.39
CA ASN A 159 21.78 8.44 0.74
C ASN A 159 20.90 7.45 1.54
N SER A 160 21.51 6.47 2.21
CA SER A 160 20.78 5.52 3.05
C SER A 160 20.30 6.10 4.38
N GLN A 161 21.02 7.07 4.96
CA GLN A 161 20.71 7.60 6.30
C GLN A 161 19.91 8.91 6.26
N TYR A 162 20.14 9.78 5.27
CA TYR A 162 19.68 11.18 5.31
C TYR A 162 18.82 11.61 4.10
N SER A 163 18.44 10.68 3.22
CA SER A 163 17.48 10.96 2.13
C SER A 163 16.11 11.42 2.64
N SER A 164 15.64 10.89 3.77
CA SER A 164 14.42 11.34 4.45
C SER A 164 14.54 12.76 5.06
N ALA A 165 15.76 13.22 5.35
CA ALA A 165 16.04 14.58 5.79
C ALA A 165 16.23 15.57 4.62
N GLY A 166 16.04 15.11 3.37
CA GLY A 166 16.22 15.93 2.17
C GLY A 166 17.67 16.11 1.75
N LEU A 167 18.61 15.29 2.26
CA LEU A 167 20.01 15.30 1.83
C LEU A 167 20.29 14.17 0.85
N SER A 168 21.00 14.48 -0.22
CA SER A 168 21.44 13.51 -1.23
C SER A 168 22.91 13.73 -1.57
N ALA A 169 23.62 12.65 -1.87
CA ALA A 169 25.01 12.67 -2.28
C ALA A 169 25.19 11.95 -3.62
N ASN A 170 26.01 12.51 -4.50
CA ASN A 170 26.47 11.86 -5.73
C ASN A 170 27.95 12.10 -5.94
N ILE A 171 28.58 11.32 -6.82
CA ILE A 171 29.99 11.48 -7.18
C ILE A 171 30.06 12.03 -8.60
N LEU A 172 30.74 13.16 -8.76
CA LEU A 172 31.08 13.73 -10.06
C LEU A 172 32.52 13.34 -10.40
N THR A 173 32.74 12.75 -11.56
CA THR A 173 34.07 12.35 -12.06
C THR A 173 34.40 13.14 -13.30
N ASP A 174 35.60 13.73 -13.32
CA ASP A 174 36.16 14.46 -14.45
C ASP A 174 37.55 13.88 -14.82
N ALA A 175 38.23 14.48 -15.80
CA ALA A 175 39.54 14.00 -16.27
C ALA A 175 40.66 14.06 -15.21
N THR A 176 40.44 14.74 -14.08
CA THR A 176 41.41 14.93 -13.01
C THR A 176 41.12 14.09 -11.75
N GLY A 177 39.93 13.47 -11.65
CA GLY A 177 39.54 12.64 -10.51
C GLY A 177 38.03 12.62 -10.24
N SER A 178 37.64 12.26 -9.02
CA SER A 178 36.24 12.31 -8.56
C SER A 178 36.09 13.19 -7.33
N ARG A 179 34.94 13.86 -7.19
CA ARG A 179 34.54 14.59 -5.98
C ARG A 179 33.14 14.16 -5.52
N LEU A 180 32.94 14.08 -4.21
CA LEU A 180 31.61 13.93 -3.61
C LEU A 180 30.88 15.27 -3.67
N VAL A 181 29.61 15.24 -4.06
CA VAL A 181 28.73 16.39 -4.20
C VAL A 181 27.47 16.15 -3.37
N VAL A 182 27.28 16.92 -2.31
CA VAL A 182 26.11 16.85 -1.43
C VAL A 182 25.14 17.96 -1.86
N THR A 183 23.87 17.60 -2.06
CA THR A 183 22.79 18.49 -2.51
C THR A 183 21.58 18.32 -1.59
N SER A 184 20.97 19.44 -1.18
CA SER A 184 19.72 19.41 -0.43
C SER A 184 18.50 19.53 -1.34
N THR A 185 17.35 19.04 -0.90
CA THR A 185 16.03 19.40 -1.44
C THR A 185 15.47 20.68 -0.79
N ASN A 186 16.03 21.11 0.34
CA ASN A 186 15.64 22.35 1.01
C ASN A 186 16.20 23.54 0.22
N THR A 187 15.33 24.51 -0.04
CA THR A 187 15.59 25.72 -0.83
C THR A 187 15.48 26.96 0.06
N GLY A 188 16.00 28.10 -0.41
CA GLY A 188 15.86 29.38 0.27
C GLY A 188 17.06 29.77 1.14
N ALA A 189 17.22 31.07 1.38
CA ALA A 189 18.33 31.64 2.11
C ALA A 189 18.44 31.09 3.55
N GLY A 190 19.67 30.82 3.98
CA GLY A 190 19.98 30.21 5.27
C GLY A 190 19.77 28.69 5.34
N THR A 191 19.53 28.02 4.20
CA THR A 191 19.53 26.56 4.08
C THR A 191 20.87 26.02 3.58
N ASP A 192 21.96 26.76 3.81
CA ASP A 192 23.31 26.39 3.42
C ASP A 192 23.74 25.04 4.02
N ILE A 193 24.28 24.15 3.19
CA ILE A 193 25.05 22.99 3.65
C ILE A 193 26.47 23.45 3.93
N THR A 194 26.95 23.13 5.13
CA THR A 194 28.38 23.18 5.48
C THR A 194 28.88 21.77 5.74
N LEU A 195 30.16 21.52 5.46
CA LEU A 195 30.82 20.24 5.75
C LEU A 195 31.88 20.46 6.83
N GLY A 196 31.96 19.54 7.78
CA GLY A 196 32.85 19.58 8.93
C GLY A 196 33.29 18.19 9.39
N GLY A 197 33.66 18.08 10.67
CA GLY A 197 34.18 16.84 11.25
C GLY A 197 35.67 16.64 10.97
N ASN A 198 36.10 15.37 10.90
CA ASN A 198 37.51 14.97 10.78
C ASN A 198 37.78 13.91 9.69
N SER A 199 36.83 13.65 8.79
CA SER A 199 36.95 12.67 7.69
C SER A 199 37.93 13.04 6.57
N GLY A 200 38.36 14.30 6.48
CA GLY A 200 39.17 14.84 5.37
C GLY A 200 38.35 15.22 4.14
N LEU A 201 37.07 14.82 4.05
CA LEU A 201 36.17 15.19 2.96
C LEU A 201 35.73 16.67 3.02
N GLN A 202 35.75 17.27 4.21
CA GLN A 202 35.43 18.67 4.44
C GLN A 202 36.54 19.65 3.99
N ALA A 203 37.71 19.15 3.60
CA ALA A 203 38.79 19.98 3.06
C ALA A 203 38.51 20.39 1.61
N GLY A 204 38.91 21.61 1.24
CA GLY A 204 38.80 22.14 -0.12
C GLY A 204 37.38 22.30 -0.66
N THR A 205 36.37 22.37 0.20
CA THR A 205 34.97 22.37 -0.22
C THR A 205 34.56 23.65 -0.95
N SER A 206 33.81 23.51 -2.04
CA SER A 206 33.31 24.62 -2.85
C SER A 206 31.79 24.58 -2.98
N VAL A 207 31.13 25.71 -2.78
CA VAL A 207 29.68 25.85 -3.00
C VAL A 207 29.41 25.94 -4.51
N VAL A 208 28.58 25.05 -5.04
CA VAL A 208 28.29 24.92 -6.47
C VAL A 208 26.98 25.64 -6.78
N GLY A 209 27.07 26.76 -7.51
CA GLY A 209 25.90 27.60 -7.83
C GLY A 209 25.64 28.74 -6.86
N GLY A 210 26.53 28.97 -5.89
CA GLY A 210 26.41 30.03 -4.89
C GLY A 210 25.53 29.65 -3.69
N ALA A 211 25.36 30.60 -2.76
CA ALA A 211 24.50 30.41 -1.60
C ALA A 211 23.03 30.19 -2.02
N PRO A 212 22.24 29.41 -1.27
CA PRO A 212 20.80 29.25 -1.49
C PRO A 212 20.09 30.60 -1.50
N GLN A 213 19.20 30.76 -2.46
CA GLN A 213 18.41 31.98 -2.63
C GLN A 213 16.92 31.65 -2.46
N ASN A 214 16.16 32.63 -2.01
CA ASN A 214 14.70 32.55 -1.99
C ASN A 214 14.11 32.77 -3.39
N ALA A 215 12.90 32.28 -3.62
CA ALA A 215 12.08 32.71 -4.73
C ALA A 215 11.63 34.15 -4.50
N LYS A 216 11.74 34.99 -5.53
CA LYS A 216 11.29 36.39 -5.52
C LYS A 216 10.29 36.60 -6.64
N TYR A 217 9.10 37.05 -6.27
CA TYR A 217 7.99 37.20 -7.19
C TYR A 217 7.11 38.38 -6.78
N THR A 218 6.24 38.83 -7.66
CA THR A 218 5.16 39.78 -7.31
C THR A 218 3.81 39.17 -7.62
N ILE A 219 2.82 39.47 -6.78
CA ILE A 219 1.40 39.20 -7.05
C ILE A 219 0.68 40.55 -7.07
N ASP A 220 0.07 40.88 -8.21
CA ASP A 220 -0.59 42.17 -8.45
C ASP A 220 0.28 43.39 -8.10
N GLY A 221 1.58 43.29 -8.42
CA GLY A 221 2.59 44.31 -8.14
C GLY A 221 3.13 44.31 -6.70
N THR A 222 2.55 43.56 -5.78
CA THR A 222 3.07 43.41 -4.41
C THR A 222 4.25 42.44 -4.40
N ALA A 223 5.44 42.92 -4.02
CA ALA A 223 6.64 42.08 -3.91
C ALA A 223 6.54 41.09 -2.74
N GLN A 224 6.95 39.84 -3.01
CA GLN A 224 6.88 38.71 -2.09
C GLN A 224 8.15 37.85 -2.21
N GLU A 225 8.49 37.17 -1.13
CA GLU A 225 9.67 36.32 -1.04
C GLU A 225 9.33 35.00 -0.32
N SER A 226 9.79 33.87 -0.86
CA SER A 226 9.52 32.54 -0.30
C SER A 226 10.78 31.69 -0.29
N LYS A 227 10.98 30.89 0.76
CA LYS A 227 12.05 29.89 0.79
C LYS A 227 11.84 28.76 -0.21
N SER A 228 10.61 28.53 -0.66
CA SER A 228 10.23 27.41 -1.54
C SER A 228 9.70 27.89 -2.88
N ASN A 229 9.92 27.09 -3.93
CA ASN A 229 9.25 27.25 -5.23
C ASN A 229 7.79 26.78 -5.22
N THR A 230 7.30 26.16 -4.14
CA THR A 230 5.88 25.89 -3.94
C THR A 230 5.34 26.89 -2.91
N LEU A 231 4.40 27.72 -3.35
CA LEU A 231 3.78 28.80 -2.59
C LEU A 231 2.38 28.36 -2.15
N SER A 232 2.24 27.91 -0.91
CA SER A 232 0.95 27.48 -0.32
C SER A 232 0.10 28.65 0.18
N ASP A 233 0.74 29.70 0.69
CA ASP A 233 0.10 30.73 1.51
C ASP A 233 0.10 32.13 0.85
N ALA A 234 0.63 32.22 -0.38
CA ALA A 234 0.71 33.49 -1.12
C ALA A 234 -0.67 33.99 -1.59
N ILE A 235 -1.62 33.08 -1.81
CA ILE A 235 -3.03 33.36 -2.11
C ILE A 235 -3.86 32.33 -1.35
N SER A 236 -4.87 32.77 -0.59
CA SER A 236 -5.71 31.89 0.24
C SER A 236 -6.40 30.81 -0.61
N GLY A 237 -6.10 29.54 -0.31
CA GLY A 237 -6.67 28.39 -1.03
C GLY A 237 -6.12 28.18 -2.44
N VAL A 238 -4.97 28.77 -2.80
CA VAL A 238 -4.35 28.57 -4.12
C VAL A 238 -2.86 28.28 -3.95
N SER A 239 -2.47 27.04 -4.27
CA SER A 239 -1.07 26.61 -4.26
C SER A 239 -0.44 26.85 -5.64
N ILE A 240 0.62 27.67 -5.68
CA ILE A 240 1.34 28.02 -6.90
C ILE A 240 2.72 27.37 -6.86
N LYS A 241 3.04 26.52 -7.82
CA LYS A 241 4.40 25.99 -8.02
C LYS A 241 5.10 26.75 -9.13
N LEU A 242 6.18 27.44 -8.78
CA LEU A 242 7.07 28.13 -9.71
C LEU A 242 7.98 27.12 -10.41
N THR A 243 8.13 27.26 -11.73
CA THR A 243 8.93 26.35 -12.58
C THR A 243 9.97 27.07 -13.42
N ALA A 244 9.73 28.33 -13.78
CA ALA A 244 10.70 29.20 -14.44
C ALA A 244 10.58 30.64 -13.95
N VAL A 245 11.60 31.45 -14.26
CA VAL A 245 11.52 32.91 -14.14
C VAL A 245 10.69 33.44 -15.31
N SER A 246 9.88 34.48 -15.08
CA SER A 246 9.04 35.08 -16.13
C SER A 246 9.89 35.55 -17.34
N PRO A 247 9.42 35.41 -18.58
CA PRO A 247 10.15 35.87 -19.76
C PRO A 247 10.24 37.41 -19.79
N LEU A 248 11.26 37.93 -20.47
CA LEU A 248 11.34 39.34 -20.84
C LEU A 248 10.64 39.60 -22.17
N PRO A 249 10.02 40.78 -22.37
CA PRO A 249 9.55 41.22 -23.68
C PRO A 249 10.69 41.28 -24.69
N THR A 250 10.40 40.94 -25.95
CA THR A 250 11.38 40.94 -27.04
C THR A 250 12.07 42.30 -27.15
N GLY A 251 13.41 42.31 -27.04
CA GLY A 251 14.23 43.53 -27.11
C GLY A 251 14.38 44.29 -25.79
N VAL A 252 13.82 43.82 -24.68
CA VAL A 252 13.99 44.40 -23.34
C VAL A 252 15.05 43.61 -22.56
N THR A 253 16.06 44.32 -22.03
CA THR A 253 17.12 43.77 -21.17
C THR A 253 16.96 44.15 -19.69
N ASP A 254 15.93 44.94 -19.36
CA ASP A 254 15.61 45.36 -18.01
C ASP A 254 14.91 44.22 -17.26
N GLU A 255 15.65 43.54 -16.38
CA GLU A 255 15.21 42.38 -15.60
C GLU A 255 14.00 42.65 -14.69
N THR A 256 13.63 43.92 -14.48
CA THR A 256 12.43 44.32 -13.74
C THR A 256 11.15 44.33 -14.60
N LYS A 257 11.29 44.40 -15.94
CA LYS A 257 10.18 44.52 -16.89
C LYS A 257 9.77 43.17 -17.49
N ARG A 258 9.59 42.18 -16.63
CA ARG A 258 9.16 40.82 -16.95
C ARG A 258 7.70 40.78 -17.42
N ILE A 259 7.36 39.83 -18.29
CA ILE A 259 5.96 39.57 -18.69
C ILE A 259 5.22 38.89 -17.53
N ALA A 260 4.09 39.46 -17.13
CA ALA A 260 3.22 38.85 -16.11
C ALA A 260 2.43 37.66 -16.67
N SER A 261 2.33 36.61 -15.87
CA SER A 261 1.44 35.46 -16.10
C SER A 261 0.15 35.66 -15.33
N THR A 262 -1.00 35.54 -15.98
CA THR A 262 -2.31 35.70 -15.33
C THR A 262 -2.76 34.37 -14.74
N ILE A 263 -2.86 34.31 -13.42
CA ILE A 263 -3.52 33.21 -12.69
C ILE A 263 -5.01 33.55 -12.58
N THR A 264 -5.88 32.66 -13.05
CA THR A 264 -7.33 32.84 -12.99
C THR A 264 -7.96 31.71 -12.19
N VAL A 265 -8.64 32.07 -11.10
CA VAL A 265 -9.56 31.17 -10.39
C VAL A 265 -10.98 31.50 -10.80
N ALA A 266 -11.61 30.60 -11.55
CA ALA A 266 -12.95 30.80 -12.11
C ALA A 266 -13.84 29.59 -11.86
N ARG A 267 -15.17 29.78 -12.01
CA ARG A 267 -16.10 28.64 -11.99
C ARG A 267 -15.92 27.79 -13.24
N SER A 268 -15.89 26.48 -13.06
CA SER A 268 -15.75 25.47 -14.11
C SER A 268 -16.80 24.39 -13.94
N ASN A 269 -17.77 24.40 -14.84
CA ASN A 269 -18.80 23.38 -14.93
C ASN A 269 -18.21 22.00 -15.26
N ASP A 270 -17.14 21.96 -16.06
CA ASP A 270 -16.43 20.73 -16.42
C ASP A 270 -15.66 20.16 -15.22
N THR A 271 -15.06 21.01 -14.37
CA THR A 271 -14.40 20.56 -13.14
C THR A 271 -15.44 20.01 -12.15
N LEU A 272 -16.59 20.67 -12.01
CA LEU A 272 -17.69 20.16 -11.19
C LEU A 272 -18.20 18.81 -11.71
N LYS A 273 -18.39 18.68 -13.03
CA LYS A 273 -18.83 17.44 -13.68
C LYS A 273 -17.84 16.29 -13.50
N SER A 274 -16.56 16.53 -13.77
CA SER A 274 -15.49 15.55 -13.57
C SER A 274 -15.36 15.14 -12.10
N SER A 275 -15.55 16.07 -11.17
CA SER A 275 -15.53 15.78 -9.73
C SER A 275 -16.70 14.87 -9.33
N VAL A 276 -17.95 15.25 -9.65
CA VAL A 276 -19.11 14.40 -9.32
C VAL A 276 -19.00 13.03 -9.99
N LYS A 277 -18.50 12.95 -11.23
CA LYS A 277 -18.20 11.67 -11.88
C LYS A 277 -17.15 10.85 -11.11
N GLY A 278 -16.06 11.47 -10.68
CA GLY A 278 -15.02 10.81 -9.87
C GLY A 278 -15.55 10.24 -8.54
N PHE A 279 -16.47 10.96 -7.87
CA PHE A 279 -17.19 10.42 -6.71
C PHE A 279 -18.06 9.21 -7.08
N VAL A 280 -18.86 9.31 -8.14
CA VAL A 280 -19.72 8.22 -8.63
C VAL A 280 -18.89 6.99 -9.01
N ASP A 281 -17.78 7.15 -9.73
CA ASP A 281 -16.89 6.08 -10.14
C ASP A 281 -16.25 5.38 -8.93
N THR A 282 -15.74 6.14 -7.96
CA THR A 282 -15.07 5.59 -6.76
C THR A 282 -16.05 4.92 -5.79
N TYR A 283 -17.24 5.50 -5.61
CA TYR A 283 -18.35 4.84 -4.91
C TYR A 283 -18.75 3.53 -5.61
N ASN A 284 -18.91 3.55 -6.93
CA ASN A 284 -19.27 2.38 -7.72
C ASN A 284 -18.18 1.29 -7.67
N ALA A 285 -16.90 1.65 -7.60
CA ALA A 285 -15.81 0.71 -7.39
C ALA A 285 -15.92 0.02 -6.03
N LEU A 286 -16.19 0.76 -4.95
CA LEU A 286 -16.42 0.20 -3.62
C LEU A 286 -17.64 -0.73 -3.57
N ILE A 287 -18.79 -0.31 -4.10
CA ILE A 287 -19.99 -1.16 -4.18
C ILE A 287 -19.75 -2.39 -5.05
N THR A 288 -18.96 -2.28 -6.13
CA THR A 288 -18.57 -3.42 -6.97
C THR A 288 -17.69 -4.40 -6.20
N ALA A 289 -16.70 -3.92 -5.43
CA ALA A 289 -15.85 -4.76 -4.59
C ALA A 289 -16.68 -5.51 -3.54
N ILE A 290 -17.54 -4.81 -2.78
CA ILE A 290 -18.39 -5.45 -1.77
C ILE A 290 -19.36 -6.45 -2.41
N SER A 291 -20.04 -6.09 -3.52
CA SER A 291 -21.00 -6.99 -4.18
C SER A 291 -20.35 -8.22 -4.80
N THR A 292 -19.15 -8.10 -5.38
CA THR A 292 -18.40 -9.25 -5.93
C THR A 292 -18.09 -10.28 -4.85
N GLU A 293 -17.65 -9.83 -3.68
CA GLU A 293 -17.25 -10.71 -2.58
C GLU A 293 -18.42 -11.22 -1.73
N THR A 294 -19.63 -10.67 -1.88
CA THR A 294 -20.84 -11.05 -1.12
C THR A 294 -21.94 -11.72 -1.95
N LYS A 295 -21.92 -11.60 -3.29
CA LYS A 295 -22.95 -12.16 -4.18
C LYS A 295 -22.93 -13.70 -4.22
N VAL A 296 -24.09 -14.29 -4.45
CA VAL A 296 -24.23 -15.67 -4.94
C VAL A 296 -24.23 -15.65 -6.46
N THR A 297 -23.31 -16.39 -7.09
CA THR A 297 -23.21 -16.49 -8.54
C THR A 297 -23.97 -17.73 -9.01
N THR A 298 -25.02 -17.53 -9.81
CA THR A 298 -25.69 -18.62 -10.53
C THR A 298 -24.87 -18.99 -11.75
N ASN A 299 -24.45 -20.25 -11.83
CA ASN A 299 -23.71 -20.82 -12.94
C ASN A 299 -24.64 -21.14 -14.13
N PRO A 300 -24.10 -21.35 -15.35
CA PRO A 300 -24.93 -21.67 -16.53
C PRO A 300 -25.73 -22.98 -16.42
N ASP A 301 -25.34 -23.88 -15.53
CA ASP A 301 -26.03 -25.14 -15.21
C ASP A 301 -27.16 -24.99 -14.16
N GLY A 302 -27.42 -23.76 -13.70
CA GLY A 302 -28.40 -23.46 -12.65
C GLY A 302 -27.90 -23.69 -11.22
N SER A 303 -26.68 -24.21 -11.02
CA SER A 303 -26.07 -24.32 -9.69
C SER A 303 -25.70 -22.93 -9.14
N THR A 304 -25.55 -22.82 -7.81
CA THR A 304 -25.18 -21.56 -7.16
C THR A 304 -23.87 -21.66 -6.39
N THR A 305 -22.97 -20.73 -6.66
CA THR A 305 -21.66 -20.62 -6.00
C THR A 305 -21.65 -19.39 -5.09
N PRO A 306 -21.59 -19.54 -3.76
CA PRO A 306 -21.46 -18.41 -2.84
C PRO A 306 -20.03 -17.83 -2.88
N SER A 307 -19.92 -16.50 -2.91
CA SER A 307 -18.66 -15.81 -2.65
C SER A 307 -18.27 -15.90 -1.16
N ALA A 308 -17.00 -15.63 -0.83
CA ALA A 308 -16.46 -15.87 0.52
C ALA A 308 -17.16 -15.10 1.66
N LEU A 309 -17.79 -13.95 1.36
CA LEU A 309 -18.54 -13.13 2.30
C LEU A 309 -20.06 -13.16 2.02
N THR A 310 -20.58 -14.21 1.37
CA THR A 310 -22.03 -14.38 1.19
C THR A 310 -22.74 -14.41 2.54
N GLY A 311 -23.79 -13.57 2.66
CA GLY A 311 -24.59 -13.45 3.88
C GLY A 311 -23.96 -12.58 4.98
N ASP A 312 -22.76 -12.04 4.79
CA ASP A 312 -22.05 -11.24 5.78
C ASP A 312 -22.89 -10.05 6.28
N ALA A 313 -23.06 -9.96 7.61
CA ALA A 313 -23.85 -8.90 8.23
C ALA A 313 -23.13 -7.53 8.17
N THR A 314 -21.81 -7.51 8.39
CA THR A 314 -21.03 -6.25 8.42
C THR A 314 -20.97 -5.60 7.05
N MET A 315 -20.91 -6.39 5.97
CA MET A 315 -20.94 -5.88 4.59
C MET A 315 -22.31 -5.30 4.24
N ARG A 316 -23.39 -5.93 4.69
CA ARG A 316 -24.76 -5.41 4.56
C ARG A 316 -24.95 -4.12 5.37
N SER A 317 -24.43 -4.05 6.60
CA SER A 317 -24.44 -2.83 7.42
C SER A 317 -23.66 -1.68 6.75
N LEU A 318 -22.46 -1.94 6.21
CA LEU A 318 -21.67 -0.95 5.48
C LEU A 318 -22.41 -0.41 4.24
N GLN A 319 -22.98 -1.32 3.42
CA GLN A 319 -23.81 -0.91 2.27
C GLN A 319 -25.04 -0.10 2.70
N SER A 320 -25.67 -0.46 3.82
CA SER A 320 -26.84 0.27 4.35
C SER A 320 -26.47 1.66 4.86
N ALA A 321 -25.32 1.81 5.55
CA ALA A 321 -24.83 3.10 6.02
C ALA A 321 -24.53 4.04 4.84
N LEU A 322 -23.79 3.56 3.83
CA LEU A 322 -23.51 4.31 2.61
C LEU A 322 -24.80 4.74 1.88
N ARG A 323 -25.77 3.83 1.70
CA ARG A 323 -27.06 4.14 1.05
C ARG A 323 -27.91 5.13 1.86
N SER A 324 -27.86 5.07 3.19
CA SER A 324 -28.52 6.06 4.06
C SER A 324 -28.02 7.47 3.78
N GLU A 325 -26.70 7.64 3.63
CA GLU A 325 -26.11 8.95 3.38
C GLU A 325 -26.37 9.52 1.98
N LEU A 326 -26.56 8.66 0.97
CA LEU A 326 -27.01 9.08 -0.38
C LEU A 326 -28.46 9.57 -0.39
N ASN A 327 -29.32 8.93 0.39
CA ASN A 327 -30.75 9.24 0.47
C ASN A 327 -31.05 10.42 1.40
N ALA A 328 -30.11 10.79 2.27
CA ALA A 328 -30.24 11.94 3.16
C ALA A 328 -30.24 13.26 2.38
N LEU A 329 -31.30 14.06 2.57
CA LEU A 329 -31.40 15.41 2.01
C LEU A 329 -30.28 16.31 2.58
N SER A 330 -29.65 17.08 1.70
CA SER A 330 -28.42 17.85 1.98
C SER A 330 -28.47 19.22 1.29
N GLY A 331 -27.54 20.11 1.64
CA GLY A 331 -27.36 21.41 0.97
C GLY A 331 -28.33 22.52 1.44
N SER A 332 -27.86 23.76 1.30
CA SER A 332 -28.60 24.98 1.69
C SER A 332 -29.54 25.51 0.60
N GLY A 333 -29.25 25.24 -0.67
CA GLY A 333 -29.97 25.78 -1.84
C GLY A 333 -31.29 25.10 -2.20
N THR A 334 -31.72 25.25 -3.46
CA THR A 334 -32.96 24.71 -4.03
C THR A 334 -32.90 23.20 -4.26
N LEU A 335 -31.76 22.71 -4.76
CA LEU A 335 -31.49 21.28 -4.91
C LEU A 335 -31.13 20.71 -3.53
N LYS A 336 -31.78 19.61 -3.15
CA LYS A 336 -31.61 18.95 -1.85
C LYS A 336 -31.17 17.48 -1.94
N SER A 337 -31.20 16.87 -3.12
CA SER A 337 -30.88 15.45 -3.32
C SER A 337 -30.10 15.20 -4.61
N LEU A 338 -29.38 14.08 -4.64
CA LEU A 338 -28.59 13.63 -5.79
C LEU A 338 -29.43 13.46 -7.07
N ALA A 339 -30.63 12.89 -6.93
CA ALA A 339 -31.53 12.64 -8.06
C ALA A 339 -32.04 13.94 -8.72
N GLN A 340 -32.20 15.03 -7.96
CA GLN A 340 -32.67 16.31 -8.50
C GLN A 340 -31.67 16.97 -9.49
N PHE A 341 -30.40 16.58 -9.45
CA PHE A 341 -29.40 16.97 -10.45
C PHE A 341 -28.92 15.78 -11.30
N GLY A 342 -29.71 14.73 -11.42
CA GLY A 342 -29.47 13.63 -12.37
C GLY A 342 -28.53 12.54 -11.88
N VAL A 343 -28.11 12.52 -10.60
CA VAL A 343 -27.36 11.40 -10.01
C VAL A 343 -28.35 10.40 -9.42
N ASN A 344 -28.60 9.32 -10.17
CA ASN A 344 -29.59 8.29 -9.84
C ASN A 344 -28.95 7.11 -9.12
N THR A 345 -29.73 6.39 -8.30
CA THR A 345 -29.31 5.13 -7.66
C THR A 345 -30.07 3.95 -8.25
N ASP A 346 -29.35 2.95 -8.76
CA ASP A 346 -29.92 1.68 -9.22
C ASP A 346 -30.45 0.89 -8.01
N GLN A 347 -31.74 0.52 -8.04
CA GLN A 347 -32.42 -0.10 -6.89
C GLN A 347 -31.93 -1.54 -6.60
N THR A 348 -31.36 -2.23 -7.59
CA THR A 348 -30.98 -3.66 -7.47
C THR A 348 -29.54 -3.83 -6.99
N THR A 349 -28.64 -2.97 -7.47
CA THR A 349 -27.20 -3.00 -7.17
C THR A 349 -26.81 -1.95 -6.13
N GLY A 350 -27.56 -0.85 -6.02
CA GLY A 350 -27.18 0.33 -5.24
C GLY A 350 -26.04 1.13 -5.84
N LYS A 351 -25.70 0.91 -7.12
CA LYS A 351 -24.74 1.72 -7.88
C LYS A 351 -25.34 3.07 -8.27
N LEU A 352 -24.48 4.06 -8.44
CA LEU A 352 -24.85 5.38 -8.93
C LEU A 352 -24.68 5.47 -10.45
N SER A 353 -25.57 6.21 -11.10
CA SER A 353 -25.46 6.60 -12.52
C SER A 353 -25.73 8.10 -12.67
N ILE A 354 -25.20 8.71 -13.74
CA ILE A 354 -25.40 10.12 -14.05
C ILE A 354 -26.21 10.22 -15.33
N ASP A 355 -27.36 10.88 -15.28
CA ASP A 355 -28.05 11.39 -16.47
C ASP A 355 -27.30 12.64 -16.93
N ASP A 356 -26.47 12.50 -17.97
CA ASP A 356 -25.65 13.59 -18.51
C ASP A 356 -26.45 14.83 -18.90
N LYS A 357 -27.71 14.68 -19.33
CA LYS A 357 -28.54 15.79 -19.79
C LYS A 357 -29.10 16.59 -18.61
N ILE A 358 -29.69 15.90 -17.63
CA ILE A 358 -30.19 16.52 -16.40
C ILE A 358 -29.03 17.12 -15.61
N PHE A 359 -27.93 16.38 -15.49
CA PHE A 359 -26.75 16.83 -14.75
C PHE A 359 -26.12 18.09 -15.37
N SER A 360 -25.93 18.12 -16.70
CA SER A 360 -25.34 19.29 -17.36
C SER A 360 -26.25 20.53 -17.28
N ALA A 361 -27.58 20.35 -17.33
CA ALA A 361 -28.54 21.43 -17.09
C ALA A 361 -28.51 21.94 -15.64
N ALA A 362 -28.46 21.04 -14.66
CA ALA A 362 -28.38 21.39 -13.25
C ALA A 362 -27.07 22.10 -12.89
N VAL A 363 -25.93 21.67 -13.46
CA VAL A 363 -24.63 22.34 -13.33
C VAL A 363 -24.64 23.73 -13.97
N ALA A 364 -25.31 23.92 -15.10
CA ALA A 364 -25.43 25.25 -15.73
C ALA A 364 -26.28 26.22 -14.89
N SER A 365 -27.37 25.75 -14.29
CA SER A 365 -28.33 26.61 -13.57
C SER A 365 -28.02 26.80 -12.07
N ASN A 366 -27.58 25.74 -11.37
CA ASN A 366 -27.46 25.70 -9.91
C ASN A 366 -26.12 25.12 -9.41
N PRO A 367 -24.95 25.56 -9.92
CA PRO A 367 -23.66 24.95 -9.57
C PRO A 367 -23.27 25.14 -8.10
N THR A 368 -23.76 26.19 -7.43
CA THR A 368 -23.56 26.39 -5.97
C THR A 368 -24.29 25.35 -5.14
N ASP A 369 -25.53 24.99 -5.52
CA ASP A 369 -26.34 24.03 -4.79
C ASP A 369 -25.71 22.64 -4.84
N ILE A 370 -25.22 22.23 -6.02
CA ILE A 370 -24.51 20.96 -6.21
C ILE A 370 -23.26 20.92 -5.33
N GLY A 371 -22.40 21.95 -5.38
CA GLY A 371 -21.22 22.03 -4.52
C GLY A 371 -21.56 21.97 -3.03
N GLY A 372 -22.63 22.67 -2.61
CA GLY A 372 -23.12 22.69 -1.23
C GLY A 372 -23.78 21.40 -0.73
N ILE A 373 -24.18 20.49 -1.62
CA ILE A 373 -24.66 19.15 -1.24
C ILE A 373 -23.50 18.25 -0.79
N PHE A 374 -22.34 18.38 -1.44
CA PHE A 374 -21.16 17.55 -1.20
C PHE A 374 -20.19 18.12 -0.16
N ASN A 375 -19.95 19.44 -0.18
CA ASN A 375 -18.93 20.11 0.65
C ASN A 375 -19.44 20.55 2.04
N GLY A 376 -18.48 20.83 2.93
CA GLY A 376 -18.71 21.30 4.31
C GLY A 376 -18.95 20.17 5.30
N ASP A 377 -18.92 20.48 6.60
CA ASP A 377 -18.96 19.51 7.70
C ASP A 377 -20.21 18.62 7.71
N LYS A 378 -21.31 19.12 7.12
CA LYS A 378 -22.58 18.39 6.95
C LYS A 378 -22.81 17.88 5.52
N GLY A 379 -21.89 18.15 4.60
CA GLY A 379 -21.95 17.73 3.20
C GLY A 379 -21.72 16.23 3.01
N LEU A 380 -22.11 15.71 1.86
CA LEU A 380 -22.08 14.27 1.56
C LEU A 380 -20.69 13.64 1.78
N LEU A 381 -19.60 14.34 1.43
CA LEU A 381 -18.24 13.80 1.62
C LEU A 381 -17.92 13.57 3.11
N ALA A 382 -18.22 14.55 3.95
CA ALA A 382 -18.00 14.47 5.39
C ALA A 382 -18.85 13.36 6.01
N ARG A 383 -20.14 13.27 5.67
CA ARG A 383 -21.02 12.22 6.20
C ARG A 383 -20.62 10.82 5.73
N MET A 384 -20.23 10.65 4.47
CA MET A 384 -19.71 9.38 3.94
C MET A 384 -18.41 8.94 4.62
N LYS A 385 -17.54 9.89 4.96
CA LYS A 385 -16.34 9.62 5.76
C LYS A 385 -16.73 9.14 7.16
N THR A 386 -17.57 9.88 7.88
CA THR A 386 -18.07 9.49 9.21
C THR A 386 -18.75 8.12 9.21
N ALA A 387 -19.62 7.84 8.24
CA ALA A 387 -20.33 6.56 8.09
C ALA A 387 -19.39 5.37 7.81
N THR A 388 -18.15 5.63 7.38
CA THR A 388 -17.15 4.59 7.08
C THR A 388 -15.98 4.54 8.07
N ASP A 389 -15.87 5.49 9.00
CA ASP A 389 -14.73 5.60 9.93
C ASP A 389 -14.51 4.32 10.75
N SER A 390 -15.56 3.82 11.41
CA SER A 390 -15.50 2.61 12.24
C SER A 390 -15.06 1.35 11.48
N TYR A 391 -15.24 1.31 10.15
CA TYR A 391 -14.78 0.21 9.30
C TYR A 391 -13.33 0.38 8.85
N ALA A 392 -12.88 1.63 8.65
CA ALA A 392 -11.64 2.00 7.98
C ALA A 392 -10.47 2.36 8.93
N LEU A 393 -10.69 2.45 10.25
CA LEU A 393 -9.61 2.67 11.22
C LEU A 393 -8.51 1.60 11.09
N SER A 394 -7.26 2.03 10.91
CA SER A 394 -6.12 1.12 10.84
C SER A 394 -5.91 0.41 12.18
N GLY A 395 -5.74 -0.91 12.14
CA GLY A 395 -5.54 -1.77 13.31
C GLY A 395 -6.82 -2.04 14.13
N THR A 396 -7.62 -1.01 14.41
CA THR A 396 -8.76 -1.09 15.35
C THR A 396 -10.14 -1.06 14.70
N GLY A 397 -10.25 -0.78 13.40
CA GLY A 397 -11.53 -0.79 12.68
C GLY A 397 -12.15 -2.19 12.58
N VAL A 398 -13.44 -2.24 12.24
CA VAL A 398 -14.19 -3.51 12.09
C VAL A 398 -13.51 -4.45 11.09
N LEU A 399 -13.01 -3.93 9.96
CA LEU A 399 -12.33 -4.75 8.94
C LEU A 399 -10.94 -5.24 9.40
N ALA A 400 -10.19 -4.37 10.08
CA ALA A 400 -8.87 -4.71 10.63
C ALA A 400 -8.99 -5.78 11.74
N THR A 401 -9.93 -5.60 12.67
CA THR A 401 -10.22 -6.55 13.75
C THR A 401 -10.58 -7.93 13.18
N ARG A 402 -11.49 -7.99 12.20
CA ARG A 402 -11.86 -9.25 11.53
C ARG A 402 -10.68 -9.90 10.80
N SER A 403 -9.81 -9.10 10.19
CA SER A 403 -8.60 -9.62 9.53
C SER A 403 -7.62 -10.22 10.55
N SER A 404 -7.47 -9.61 11.73
CA SER A 404 -6.71 -10.22 12.84
C SER A 404 -7.34 -11.55 13.26
N THR A 405 -8.62 -11.56 13.61
CA THR A 405 -9.31 -12.79 14.05
C THR A 405 -9.23 -13.93 13.03
N LEU A 406 -9.32 -13.65 11.73
CA LEU A 406 -9.12 -14.66 10.69
C LEU A 406 -7.66 -15.14 10.60
N SER A 407 -6.69 -14.25 10.78
CA SER A 407 -5.26 -14.61 10.82
C SER A 407 -4.91 -15.47 12.04
N ASP A 408 -5.49 -15.15 13.19
CA ASP A 408 -5.35 -15.91 14.44
C ASP A 408 -5.97 -17.31 14.30
N ASN A 409 -7.20 -17.39 13.76
CA ASN A 409 -7.84 -18.68 13.49
C ASN A 409 -7.07 -19.54 12.47
N LEU A 410 -6.47 -18.93 11.43
CA LEU A 410 -5.61 -19.64 10.47
C LEU A 410 -4.35 -20.20 11.14
N LYS A 411 -3.77 -19.47 12.10
CA LYS A 411 -2.65 -19.94 12.92
C LYS A 411 -3.06 -21.12 13.81
N ASP A 412 -4.26 -21.08 14.40
CA ASP A 412 -4.79 -22.20 15.18
C ASP A 412 -5.13 -23.43 14.33
N LEU A 413 -5.54 -23.24 13.08
CA LEU A 413 -5.71 -24.34 12.13
C LEU A 413 -4.36 -24.95 11.72
N GLN A 414 -3.30 -24.15 11.59
CA GLN A 414 -1.94 -24.66 11.39
C GLN A 414 -1.46 -25.46 12.62
N ASN A 415 -1.66 -24.94 13.83
CA ASN A 415 -1.35 -25.67 15.07
C ASN A 415 -2.10 -27.02 15.15
N GLN A 416 -3.37 -27.07 14.72
CA GLN A 416 -4.14 -28.31 14.60
C GLN A 416 -3.59 -29.26 13.53
N GLN A 417 -3.11 -28.74 12.39
CA GLN A 417 -2.48 -29.52 11.33
C GLN A 417 -1.20 -30.20 11.83
N ASP A 418 -0.34 -29.44 12.51
CA ASP A 418 0.94 -29.93 13.03
C ASP A 418 0.69 -31.00 14.12
N THR A 419 -0.29 -30.75 15.00
CA THR A 419 -0.73 -31.72 16.02
C THR A 419 -1.30 -33.01 15.41
N LEU A 420 -2.13 -32.90 14.36
CA LEU A 420 -2.65 -34.07 13.65
C LEU A 420 -1.52 -34.88 13.00
N THR A 421 -0.58 -34.19 12.35
CA THR A 421 0.59 -34.79 11.69
C THR A 421 1.45 -35.56 12.68
N ALA A 422 1.77 -34.96 13.84
CA ALA A 422 2.51 -35.62 14.91
C ALA A 422 1.76 -36.84 15.48
N ARG A 423 0.44 -36.74 15.69
CA ARG A 423 -0.40 -37.87 16.16
C ARG A 423 -0.42 -39.01 15.14
N MET A 424 -0.53 -38.72 13.85
CA MET A 424 -0.52 -39.75 12.80
C MET A 424 0.85 -40.42 12.64
N ALA A 425 1.95 -39.70 12.82
CA ALA A 425 3.29 -40.28 12.90
C ALA A 425 3.43 -41.23 14.10
N ALA A 426 2.98 -40.83 15.29
CA ALA A 426 2.99 -41.69 16.48
C ALA A 426 2.09 -42.94 16.32
N LEU A 427 0.91 -42.78 15.71
CA LEU A 427 0.01 -43.89 15.38
C LEU A 427 0.66 -44.87 14.40
N LYS A 428 1.31 -44.37 13.34
CA LYS A 428 2.08 -45.19 12.38
C LYS A 428 3.13 -46.03 13.10
N THR A 429 3.97 -45.42 13.94
CA THR A 429 5.00 -46.11 14.72
C THR A 429 4.41 -47.20 15.64
N SER A 430 3.34 -46.88 16.38
CA SER A 430 2.66 -47.84 17.26
C SER A 430 2.04 -49.02 16.48
N LEU A 431 1.39 -48.76 15.35
CA LEU A 431 0.82 -49.82 14.51
C LEU A 431 1.91 -50.68 13.88
N THR A 432 2.97 -50.09 13.32
CA THR A 432 4.13 -50.84 12.80
C THR A 432 4.73 -51.75 13.87
N ALA A 433 4.97 -51.26 15.09
CA ALA A 433 5.49 -52.07 16.19
C ALA A 433 4.57 -53.25 16.55
N LYS A 434 3.25 -53.05 16.56
CA LYS A 434 2.26 -54.12 16.77
C LYS A 434 2.30 -55.17 15.66
N TYR A 435 2.33 -54.77 14.39
CA TYR A 435 2.41 -55.72 13.26
C TYR A 435 3.75 -56.46 13.20
N THR A 436 4.87 -55.81 13.52
CA THR A 436 6.18 -56.48 13.66
C THR A 436 6.16 -57.52 14.77
N THR A 437 5.58 -57.19 15.93
CA THR A 437 5.45 -58.13 17.06
C THR A 437 4.55 -59.32 16.69
N MET A 438 3.43 -59.06 16.00
CA MET A 438 2.54 -60.10 15.48
C MET A 438 3.26 -61.02 14.48
N ASN A 439 4.03 -60.47 13.54
CA ASN A 439 4.81 -61.25 12.58
C ASN A 439 5.84 -62.16 13.29
N ASN A 440 6.52 -61.65 14.32
CA ASN A 440 7.46 -62.43 15.12
C ASN A 440 6.76 -63.58 15.87
N LEU A 441 5.58 -63.32 16.46
CA LEU A 441 4.77 -64.35 17.13
C LEU A 441 4.27 -65.41 16.14
N VAL A 442 3.80 -65.01 14.96
CA VAL A 442 3.36 -65.94 13.89
C VAL A 442 4.52 -66.79 13.40
N ALA A 443 5.73 -66.23 13.26
CA ALA A 443 6.93 -66.99 12.94
C ALA A 443 7.30 -68.00 14.06
N GLN A 444 7.24 -67.59 15.33
CA GLN A 444 7.46 -68.50 16.47
C GLN A 444 6.43 -69.63 16.53
N LEU A 445 5.14 -69.33 16.35
CA LEU A 445 4.07 -70.33 16.31
C LEU A 445 4.20 -71.28 15.12
N THR A 446 4.63 -70.77 13.95
CA THR A 446 4.90 -71.61 12.77
C THR A 446 6.08 -72.55 13.02
N ASN A 447 7.15 -72.05 13.66
CA ASN A 447 8.31 -72.85 14.03
C ASN A 447 7.96 -73.90 15.10
N GLN A 448 7.15 -73.56 16.11
CA GLN A 448 6.62 -74.52 17.07
C GLN A 448 5.75 -75.58 16.39
N ARG A 449 4.84 -75.20 15.50
CA ARG A 449 4.01 -76.14 14.73
C ARG A 449 4.88 -77.09 13.91
N SER A 450 5.89 -76.58 13.21
CA SER A 450 6.85 -77.40 12.46
C SER A 450 7.65 -78.34 13.36
N SER A 451 8.11 -77.87 14.52
CA SER A 451 8.80 -78.71 15.52
C SER A 451 7.89 -79.82 16.04
N VAL A 452 6.66 -79.50 16.45
CA VAL A 452 5.67 -80.49 16.92
C VAL A 452 5.36 -81.50 15.82
N MET A 453 5.15 -81.08 14.57
CA MET A 453 4.92 -81.98 13.44
C MET A 453 6.12 -82.89 13.16
N THR A 454 7.35 -82.38 13.25
CA THR A 454 8.58 -83.19 13.15
C THR A 454 8.66 -84.21 14.28
N THR A 455 8.35 -83.83 15.52
CA THR A 455 8.32 -84.75 16.67
C THR A 455 7.21 -85.80 16.54
N LEU A 456 6.01 -85.42 16.08
CA LEU A 456 4.91 -86.34 15.83
C LEU A 456 5.28 -87.35 14.73
N ASN A 457 5.88 -86.88 13.64
CA ASN A 457 6.35 -87.74 12.55
C ASN A 457 7.49 -88.69 12.98
N ALA A 458 8.36 -88.25 13.91
CA ALA A 458 9.39 -89.12 14.50
C ALA A 458 8.77 -90.18 15.42
N LEU A 459 7.80 -89.81 16.27
CA LEU A 459 7.06 -90.75 17.11
C LEU A 459 6.25 -91.76 16.30
N ASN A 460 5.66 -91.33 15.17
CA ASN A 460 4.90 -92.20 14.28
C ASN A 460 5.79 -93.22 13.54
N LYS A 461 7.06 -92.88 13.26
CA LYS A 461 8.04 -93.83 12.71
C LYS A 461 8.47 -94.90 13.71
N ASN A 462 8.60 -94.56 15.00
CA ASN A 462 9.06 -95.52 16.02
C ASN A 462 8.06 -96.66 16.32
N ASN A 463 6.81 -96.59 15.83
CA ASN A 463 5.82 -97.66 15.94
C ASN A 463 5.71 -98.53 14.67
N SER A 464 6.62 -98.38 13.70
CA SER A 464 6.63 -99.19 12.46
C SER A 464 7.70 -100.30 12.44
N ASP A 465 8.61 -100.32 13.43
CA ASP A 465 9.71 -101.28 13.55
C ASP A 465 9.67 -102.04 14.89
N ASN A 466 8.64 -102.88 15.10
CA ASN A 466 8.70 -104.08 15.95
C ASN A 466 7.51 -105.04 15.70
#